data_AF-A0A8T3ZVJ8-F1
#
_entry.id   AF-A0A8T3ZVJ8-F1
#
_cell.length_a   1.000
_cell.length_b   1.000
_cell.length_c   1.000
_cell.angle_alpha   90.00
_cell.angle_beta   90.00
_cell.angle_gamma   90.00
#
_symmetry.space_group_name_H-M   'P 1'
#
loop_
_entity.id
_entity.type
_entity.pdbx_description
1 polymer ?
#
loop_
_entity_poly.entity_id
_entity_poly.type
_entity_poly.pdbx_seq_one_letter_code
_entity_poly.pdbx_strand_id
1 'polypeptide(L)'
;MYEMKLAHAPNLKTVLMVEKVLAGMKQSVISIAELKRMLPKQVNHNTLMVILEYLEASNKIAVSLKGITWIQNTNPNLRKAISKGLEL
;
A
#
# COMPACT_ATOMS: atom_id res chain seq x y z
N MET A 1 10.68 -13.97 18.18
CA MET A 1 10.02 -14.31 16.90
C MET A 1 8.58 -13.82 16.99
N TYR A 2 8.17 -12.88 16.14
CA TYR A 2 6.78 -12.42 16.12
C TYR A 2 5.93 -13.48 15.42
N GLU A 3 5.02 -14.13 16.16
CA GLU A 3 4.18 -15.19 15.62
C GLU A 3 2.97 -14.55 14.92
N MET A 4 3.01 -14.48 13.59
CA MET A 4 1.90 -13.96 12.80
C MET A 4 0.77 -15.00 12.81
N LYS A 5 -0.18 -14.86 13.75
CA LYS A 5 -1.43 -15.65 13.75
C LYS A 5 -2.31 -15.23 12.57
N LEU A 6 -2.00 -15.76 11.39
CA LEU A 6 -2.84 -15.64 10.22
C LEU A 6 -4.03 -16.61 10.36
N ALA A 7 -5.12 -16.15 10.97
CA ALA A 7 -6.38 -16.92 10.93
C ALA A 7 -6.82 -17.22 9.48
N HIS A 8 -6.42 -16.36 8.53
CA HIS A 8 -6.47 -16.59 7.08
C HIS A 8 -5.37 -15.78 6.37
N ALA A 9 -4.44 -16.47 5.71
CA ALA A 9 -3.44 -15.82 4.87
C ALA A 9 -4.05 -15.41 3.51
N PRO A 10 -3.70 -14.24 2.95
CA PRO A 10 -4.00 -13.95 1.56
C PRO A 10 -3.28 -14.96 0.66
N ASN A 11 -3.93 -15.38 -0.42
CA ASN A 11 -3.22 -16.10 -1.48
C ASN A 11 -2.36 -15.12 -2.29
N LEU A 12 -1.32 -15.65 -2.95
CA LEU A 12 -0.38 -14.86 -3.75
C LEU A 12 -1.09 -14.04 -4.85
N LYS A 13 -2.14 -14.58 -5.46
CA LYS A 13 -2.91 -13.89 -6.51
C LYS A 13 -3.53 -12.59 -6.00
N THR A 14 -4.06 -12.59 -4.77
CA THR A 14 -4.63 -11.39 -4.15
C THR A 14 -3.54 -10.39 -3.78
N VAL A 15 -2.40 -10.85 -3.24
CA VAL A 15 -1.24 -9.99 -2.94
C VAL A 15 -0.77 -9.26 -4.20
N LEU A 16 -0.52 -10.01 -5.28
CA LEU A 16 -0.06 -9.46 -6.56
C LEU A 16 -1.10 -8.51 -7.20
N MET A 17 -2.38 -8.73 -6.97
CA MET A 17 -3.44 -7.85 -7.46
C MET A 17 -3.41 -6.49 -6.74
N VAL A 18 -3.28 -6.48 -5.42
CA VAL A 18 -3.16 -5.26 -4.63
C VAL A 18 -1.86 -4.52 -4.97
N GLU A 19 -0.75 -5.24 -5.06
CA GLU A 19 0.57 -4.67 -5.43
C GLU A 19 0.52 -3.99 -6.80
N LYS A 20 -0.08 -4.63 -7.81
CA LYS A 20 -0.21 -4.04 -9.16
C LYS A 20 -1.01 -2.73 -9.15
N VAL A 21 -2.07 -2.65 -8.36
CA VAL A 21 -2.89 -1.42 -8.25
C VAL A 21 -2.08 -0.31 -7.58
N LEU A 22 -1.36 -0.61 -6.50
CA LEU A 22 -0.51 0.36 -5.81
C LEU A 22 0.67 0.84 -6.68
N ALA A 23 1.33 -0.06 -7.40
CA ALA A 23 2.43 0.28 -8.29
C ALA A 23 1.98 1.11 -9.51
N GLY A 24 0.73 0.95 -9.95
CA GLY A 24 0.16 1.66 -11.11
C GLY A 24 -0.56 2.96 -10.79
N MET A 25 -0.63 3.38 -9.51
CA MET A 25 -1.36 4.59 -9.14
C MET A 25 -0.63 5.86 -9.59
N LYS A 26 -1.37 6.85 -10.08
CA LYS A 26 -0.82 8.16 -10.48
C LYS A 26 -0.71 9.11 -9.29
N GLN A 27 -1.56 8.89 -8.29
CA GLN A 27 -1.63 9.64 -7.05
C GLN A 27 -0.37 9.43 -6.22
N SER A 28 0.05 10.48 -5.54
CA SER A 28 1.20 10.41 -4.63
C SER A 28 0.89 9.62 -3.36
N VAL A 29 -0.33 9.79 -2.83
CA VAL A 29 -0.80 9.17 -1.60
C VAL A 29 -2.28 8.84 -1.79
N ILE A 30 -2.74 7.69 -1.28
CA ILE A 30 -4.15 7.29 -1.28
C ILE A 30 -4.57 6.73 0.08
N SER A 31 -5.83 6.90 0.44
CA SER A 31 -6.44 6.25 1.60
C SER A 31 -6.74 4.77 1.34
N ILE A 32 -6.95 4.00 2.42
CA ILE A 32 -7.43 2.61 2.34
C ILE A 32 -8.79 2.53 1.61
N ALA A 33 -9.65 3.52 1.80
CA ALA A 33 -10.96 3.58 1.15
C ALA A 33 -10.85 3.77 -0.37
N GLU A 34 -9.94 4.65 -0.82
CA GLU A 34 -9.64 4.83 -2.24
C GLU A 34 -9.01 3.58 -2.83
N LEU A 35 -8.05 2.96 -2.13
CA LEU A 35 -7.47 1.69 -2.56
C LEU A 35 -8.56 0.64 -2.81
N LYS A 36 -9.47 0.44 -1.85
CA LYS A 36 -10.60 -0.51 -2.00
C LYS A 36 -11.46 -0.24 -3.24
N ARG A 37 -11.66 1.02 -3.62
CA ARG A 37 -12.40 1.41 -4.84
C ARG A 37 -11.61 1.16 -6.13
N MET A 38 -10.28 1.24 -6.06
CA MET A 38 -9.38 1.00 -7.21
C MET A 38 -9.15 -0.49 -7.47
N LEU A 39 -9.38 -1.37 -6.49
CA LEU A 39 -9.18 -2.80 -6.67
C LEU A 39 -10.19 -3.37 -7.70
N PRO A 40 -9.75 -4.19 -8.65
CA PRO A 40 -10.65 -4.85 -9.61
C PRO A 40 -11.63 -5.84 -8.96
N LYS A 41 -11.34 -6.26 -7.73
CA LYS A 41 -12.19 -7.15 -6.92
C LYS A 41 -12.11 -6.74 -5.46
N GLN A 42 -13.24 -6.82 -4.75
CA GLN A 42 -13.27 -6.52 -3.32
C GLN A 42 -12.40 -7.52 -2.54
N VAL A 43 -11.65 -6.99 -1.58
CA VAL A 43 -10.82 -7.77 -0.64
C VAL A 43 -11.31 -7.47 0.76
N ASN A 44 -11.45 -8.51 1.58
CA ASN A 44 -11.81 -8.37 2.99
C ASN A 44 -10.85 -7.39 3.69
N HIS A 45 -11.37 -6.57 4.60
CA HIS A 45 -10.56 -5.54 5.26
C HIS A 45 -9.34 -6.10 5.97
N ASN A 46 -9.48 -7.19 6.73
CA ASN A 46 -8.38 -7.79 7.50
C ASN A 46 -7.34 -8.40 6.56
N THR A 47 -7.78 -9.07 5.50
CA THR A 47 -6.88 -9.58 4.45
C THR A 47 -6.12 -8.44 3.78
N LEU A 48 -6.78 -7.31 3.50
CA LEU A 48 -6.12 -6.14 2.92
C LEU A 48 -5.09 -5.56 3.90
N MET A 49 -5.39 -5.47 5.19
CA MET A 49 -4.44 -4.99 6.20
C MET A 49 -3.19 -5.88 6.26
N VAL A 50 -3.36 -7.21 6.27
CA VAL A 50 -2.24 -8.17 6.22
C VAL A 50 -1.38 -7.98 4.96
N ILE A 51 -2.01 -7.74 3.80
CA ILE A 51 -1.27 -7.46 2.57
C ILE A 51 -0.50 -6.16 2.68
N LEU A 52 -1.10 -5.10 3.21
CA LEU A 52 -0.43 -3.80 3.37
C LEU A 52 0.76 -3.90 4.34
N GLU A 53 0.59 -4.59 5.46
CA GLU A 53 1.68 -4.84 6.42
C GLU A 53 2.84 -5.59 5.74
N TYR A 54 2.54 -6.63 4.95
CA TYR A 54 3.56 -7.36 4.18
C TYR A 54 4.27 -6.46 3.15
N LEU A 55 3.53 -5.61 2.43
CA LEU A 55 4.09 -4.71 1.43
C LEU A 55 4.94 -3.59 2.06
N GLU A 56 4.56 -3.12 3.24
CA GLU A 56 5.33 -2.14 4.01
C GLU A 56 6.62 -2.76 4.56
N ALA A 57 6.52 -3.93 5.21
CA ALA A 57 7.68 -4.67 5.70
C ALA A 57 8.67 -5.06 4.58
N SER A 58 8.20 -5.18 3.34
CA SER A 58 9.03 -5.45 2.16
C SER A 58 9.47 -4.19 1.40
N ASN A 59 9.30 -2.99 1.97
CA ASN A 59 9.71 -1.69 1.40
C ASN A 59 9.10 -1.40 0.02
N LYS A 60 7.90 -1.90 -0.26
CA LYS A 60 7.17 -1.57 -1.49
C LYS A 60 6.29 -0.34 -1.33
N ILE A 61 5.72 -0.18 -0.13
CA ILE A 61 4.90 0.98 0.24
C ILE A 61 5.40 1.60 1.55
N ALA A 62 4.99 2.85 1.78
CA ALA A 62 5.05 3.47 3.10
C ALA A 62 3.62 3.87 3.52
N VAL A 63 3.29 3.65 4.79
CA VAL A 63 2.00 4.05 5.37
C VAL A 63 2.25 5.21 6.35
N SER A 64 1.49 6.29 6.20
CA SER A 64 1.49 7.43 7.11
C SER A 64 0.07 7.83 7.51
N LEU A 65 -0.05 8.84 8.38
CA LEU A 65 -1.34 9.44 8.74
C LEU A 65 -2.10 9.99 7.52
N LYS A 66 -1.39 10.36 6.44
CA LYS A 66 -2.01 10.84 5.20
C LYS A 66 -2.48 9.72 4.28
N GLY A 67 -2.00 8.50 4.48
CA GLY A 67 -2.39 7.33 3.70
C GLY A 67 -1.20 6.50 3.24
N ILE A 68 -1.37 5.84 2.10
CA ILE A 68 -0.46 4.85 1.54
C ILE A 68 0.22 5.45 0.32
N THR A 69 1.54 5.34 0.25
CA THR A 69 2.33 5.73 -0.93
C THR A 69 3.17 4.56 -1.45
N TRP A 70 3.37 4.49 -2.77
CA TRP A 70 4.29 3.57 -3.39
C TRP A 70 5.71 4.14 -3.32
N ILE A 71 6.68 3.39 -2.80
CA ILE A 71 8.03 3.93 -2.55
C ILE A 71 8.73 4.33 -3.85
N GLN A 72 8.54 3.58 -4.94
CA GLN A 72 9.14 3.90 -6.23
C GLN A 72 8.30 4.89 -7.07
N ASN A 73 7.44 5.68 -6.42
CA ASN A 73 6.58 6.63 -7.12
C ASN A 73 7.42 7.72 -7.84
N THR A 74 7.14 7.89 -9.13
CA THR A 74 7.83 8.85 -10.01
C THR A 74 7.14 10.21 -10.05
N ASN A 75 6.07 10.43 -9.27
CA ASN A 75 5.33 11.68 -9.24
C ASN A 75 6.24 12.84 -8.81
N PRO A 76 6.43 13.87 -9.66
CA PRO A 76 7.37 14.96 -9.40
C PRO A 76 6.97 15.81 -8.19
N ASN A 77 5.67 15.92 -7.89
CA ASN A 77 5.19 16.68 -6.72
C ASN A 77 5.58 15.98 -5.42
N LEU A 78 5.48 14.64 -5.38
CA LEU A 78 5.91 13.86 -4.22
C LEU A 78 7.41 13.99 -4.00
N ARG A 79 8.21 13.85 -5.06
CA ARG A 79 9.67 14.00 -4.99
C ARG A 79 10.07 15.39 -4.49
N LYS A 80 9.38 16.44 -4.96
CA LYS A 80 9.58 17.82 -4.49
C LYS A 80 9.17 18.04 -3.03
N ALA A 81 8.14 17.33 -2.55
CA ALA A 81 7.75 17.39 -1.14
C ALA A 81 8.79 16.71 -0.24
N ILE A 82 9.25 15.50 -0.63
CA ILE A 82 10.30 14.75 0.08
C ILE A 82 11.60 15.55 0.12
N SER A 83 12.01 16.15 -1.01
CA SER A 83 13.24 16.96 -1.06
C SER A 83 13.20 18.20 -0.18
N LYS A 84 12.01 18.64 0.24
CA LYS A 84 11.81 19.78 1.13
C LYS A 84 11.66 19.37 2.61
N GLY A 85 11.83 18.09 2.93
CA GLY A 85 11.77 17.58 4.31
C GLY A 85 10.36 17.58 4.92
N LEU A 86 9.30 17.63 4.11
CA LEU A 86 7.95 17.46 4.62
C LEU A 86 7.72 15.98 4.96
N GLU A 87 7.54 15.70 6.24
CA GLU A 87 7.17 14.37 6.72
C GLU A 87 5.82 13.93 6.14
N LEU A 88 5.75 12.66 5.73
CA LEU A 88 4.56 12.04 5.16
C LEU A 88 3.48 11.86 6.22
#